data_AF-A0A958PTA8-F1
#
_entry.id   AF-A0A958PTA8-F1
#
_cell.length_a   1.000
_cell.length_b   1.000
_cell.length_c   1.000
_cell.angle_alpha   90.00
_cell.angle_beta   90.00
_cell.angle_gamma   90.00
#
_symmetry.space_group_name_H-M   'P 1'
#
loop_
_entity.id
_entity.type
_entity.pdbx_description
1 polymer ?
#
loop_
_entity_poly.entity_id
_entity_poly.type
_entity_poly.pdbx_seq_one_letter_code
_entity_poly.pdbx_strand_id
1 'polypeptide(L)'
;MADKFHVLRLLNNHINRYRKQYTGDDRKNPIRRLLLCSGKNIEYFKQKAIYDWLEDKPDLKELYHYKEALHRLYRTRGHSKARRALTRLTDQMAYSNLKEIRSLRNTLRKWSTEILNYFKTGLTNARTEGFNNVAKTVQKRGYGYKNFENY
;
A
#
# COMPACT_ATOMS: atom_id res chain seq x y z
N MET A 1 -0.07 5.02 18.28
CA MET A 1 -1.20 4.51 17.45
C MET A 1 -0.72 4.09 16.08
N ALA A 2 0.26 3.20 15.98
CA ALA A 2 1.17 3.24 14.84
C ALA A 2 1.05 2.06 13.86
N ASP A 3 0.87 0.81 14.30
CA ASP A 3 1.05 -0.37 13.45
C ASP A 3 0.22 -0.38 12.14
N LYS A 4 -1.11 -0.36 12.23
CA LYS A 4 -2.03 -0.31 11.07
C LYS A 4 -1.75 0.88 10.14
N PHE A 5 -1.55 2.07 10.70
CA PHE A 5 -1.37 3.28 9.92
C PHE A 5 -0.07 3.26 9.12
N HIS A 6 0.99 2.66 9.66
CA HIS A 6 2.26 2.51 8.94
C HIS A 6 2.15 1.47 7.83
N VAL A 7 1.47 0.32 8.06
CA VAL A 7 1.24 -0.69 7.01
C VAL A 7 0.48 -0.10 5.82
N LEU A 8 -0.62 0.60 6.07
CA LEU A 8 -1.45 1.19 5.00
C LEU A 8 -0.72 2.23 4.15
N ARG A 9 0.38 2.80 4.67
CA ARG A 9 1.16 3.85 4.00
C ARG A 9 2.41 3.33 3.28
N LEU A 10 2.74 2.04 3.38
CA LEU A 10 3.96 1.47 2.78
C LEU A 10 4.07 1.73 1.27
N LEU A 11 2.95 1.75 0.53
CA LEU A 11 2.94 2.00 -0.90
C LEU A 11 2.82 3.49 -1.28
N ASN A 12 2.50 4.39 -0.34
CA ASN A 12 2.16 5.77 -0.69
C ASN A 12 3.28 6.51 -1.42
N ASN A 13 4.53 6.28 -1.03
CA ASN A 13 5.67 6.93 -1.68
C ASN A 13 5.90 6.37 -3.08
N HIS A 14 5.73 5.05 -3.26
CA HIS A 14 5.83 4.41 -4.56
C HIS A 14 4.72 4.88 -5.51
N ILE A 15 3.47 4.89 -5.06
CA ILE A 15 2.33 5.45 -5.81
C ILE A 15 2.60 6.90 -6.21
N ASN A 16 3.09 7.73 -5.29
CA ASN A 16 3.43 9.11 -5.61
C ASN A 16 4.56 9.23 -6.64
N ARG A 17 5.58 8.36 -6.57
CA ARG A 17 6.70 8.33 -7.50
C ARG A 17 6.24 7.98 -8.91
N TYR A 18 5.48 6.91 -9.07
CA TYR A 18 4.93 6.49 -10.37
C TYR A 18 3.93 7.52 -10.91
N ARG A 19 3.03 8.05 -10.06
CA ARG A 19 2.12 9.13 -10.45
C ARG A 19 2.87 10.35 -11.02
N LYS A 20 4.00 10.75 -10.40
CA LYS A 20 4.81 11.89 -10.87
C LYS A 20 5.35 11.71 -12.30
N GLN A 21 5.51 10.48 -12.79
CA GLN A 21 5.92 10.23 -14.18
C GLN A 21 4.84 10.68 -15.18
N TYR A 22 3.56 10.66 -14.78
CA TYR A 22 2.43 11.01 -15.64
C TYR A 22 1.90 12.42 -15.41
N THR A 23 1.99 12.94 -14.19
CA THR A 23 1.39 14.24 -13.82
C THR A 23 2.41 15.30 -13.43
N GLY A 24 3.70 14.99 -13.47
CA GLY A 24 4.75 15.80 -12.84
C GLY A 24 4.54 16.00 -11.33
N ASP A 25 5.22 16.99 -10.75
CA ASP A 25 5.00 17.43 -9.37
C ASP A 25 3.84 18.45 -9.25
N ASP A 26 2.81 18.33 -10.09
CA ASP A 26 1.60 19.12 -9.91
C ASP A 26 0.93 18.74 -8.58
N ARG A 27 0.99 19.68 -7.62
CA ARG A 27 0.41 19.54 -6.29
C ARG A 27 -1.07 19.86 -6.25
N LYS A 28 -1.60 20.53 -7.29
CA LYS A 28 -3.03 20.86 -7.43
C LYS A 28 -3.82 19.71 -8.06
N ASN A 29 -3.16 18.80 -8.80
CA ASN A 29 -3.82 17.67 -9.42
C ASN A 29 -4.54 16.78 -8.36
N PRO A 30 -5.88 16.63 -8.46
CA PRO A 30 -6.66 15.88 -7.47
C PRO A 30 -6.28 14.39 -7.39
N ILE A 31 -5.75 13.81 -8.47
CA ILE A 31 -5.36 12.40 -8.51
C ILE A 31 -4.30 12.07 -7.45
N ARG A 32 -3.47 13.04 -7.09
CA ARG A 32 -2.47 12.93 -6.02
C ARG A 32 -3.10 12.50 -4.70
N ARG A 33 -4.23 13.12 -4.32
CA ARG A 33 -4.93 12.78 -3.07
C ARG A 33 -5.76 11.52 -3.25
N LEU A 34 -6.47 11.42 -4.38
CA LEU A 34 -7.37 10.31 -4.66
C LEU A 34 -6.68 8.94 -4.64
N LEU A 35 -5.46 8.82 -5.17
CA LEU A 35 -4.70 7.57 -5.16
C LEU A 35 -4.26 7.12 -3.75
N LEU A 36 -4.15 8.05 -2.80
CA LEU A 36 -3.69 7.77 -1.44
C LEU A 36 -4.84 7.53 -0.46
N CYS A 37 -6.04 8.02 -0.77
CA CYS A 37 -7.24 7.79 0.02
C CYS A 37 -7.70 6.33 -0.11
N SER A 38 -8.30 5.80 0.96
CA SER A 38 -9.00 4.51 0.90
C SER A 38 -10.18 4.62 -0.06
N GLY A 39 -10.28 3.75 -1.06
CA GLY A 39 -11.36 3.75 -2.04
C GLY A 39 -12.75 3.69 -1.38
N LYS A 40 -12.88 3.01 -0.24
CA LYS A 40 -14.12 2.99 0.57
C LYS A 40 -14.69 4.39 0.89
N ASN A 41 -13.81 5.40 1.04
CA ASN A 41 -14.19 6.76 1.44
C ASN A 41 -14.29 7.70 0.24
N ILE A 42 -14.24 7.16 -0.99
CA ILE A 42 -14.31 7.91 -2.23
C ILE A 42 -15.67 7.62 -2.86
N GLU A 43 -16.35 8.65 -3.38
CA GLU A 43 -17.61 8.49 -4.11
C GLU A 43 -17.42 7.60 -5.35
N TYR A 44 -18.46 6.86 -5.71
CA TYR A 44 -18.40 5.88 -6.80
C TYR A 44 -17.85 6.46 -8.11
N PHE A 45 -18.34 7.62 -8.54
CA PHE A 45 -17.89 8.25 -9.78
C PHE A 45 -16.41 8.65 -9.75
N LYS A 46 -15.89 9.08 -8.59
CA LYS A 46 -14.46 9.36 -8.40
C LYS A 46 -13.64 8.08 -8.41
N GLN A 47 -14.14 6.98 -7.84
CA GLN A 47 -13.47 5.67 -7.95
C GLN A 47 -13.37 5.25 -9.42
N LYS A 48 -14.47 5.35 -10.17
CA LYS A 48 -14.48 5.06 -11.61
C LYS A 48 -13.44 5.92 -12.35
N ALA A 49 -13.41 7.24 -12.10
CA ALA A 49 -12.44 8.13 -12.71
C ALA A 49 -10.97 7.76 -12.39
N ILE A 50 -10.70 7.26 -11.17
CA ILE A 50 -9.37 6.74 -10.82
C ILE A 50 -9.03 5.51 -11.67
N TYR A 51 -9.95 4.54 -11.77
CA TYR A 51 -9.71 3.32 -12.55
C TYR A 51 -9.55 3.63 -14.05
N ASP A 52 -10.42 4.48 -14.61
CA ASP A 52 -10.33 4.94 -16.00
C ASP A 52 -8.97 5.62 -16.26
N TRP A 53 -8.51 6.47 -15.32
CA TRP A 53 -7.20 7.13 -15.42
C TRP A 53 -6.01 6.18 -15.27
N LEU A 54 -6.19 5.01 -14.63
CA LEU A 54 -5.14 4.01 -14.41
C LEU A 54 -5.04 2.99 -15.55
N GLU A 55 -5.97 2.97 -16.50
CA GLU A 55 -6.11 1.89 -17.48
C GLU A 55 -4.86 1.66 -18.33
N ASP A 56 -4.23 2.76 -18.76
CA ASP A 56 -3.00 2.83 -19.55
C ASP A 56 -1.71 2.84 -18.69
N LYS A 57 -1.82 2.60 -17.38
CA LYS A 57 -0.71 2.73 -16.41
C LYS A 57 -0.54 1.44 -15.59
N PRO A 58 -0.15 0.31 -16.22
CA PRO A 58 -0.22 -1.01 -15.61
C PRO A 58 0.50 -1.10 -14.26
N ASP A 59 1.73 -0.56 -14.16
CA ASP A 59 2.50 -0.58 -12.91
C ASP A 59 1.82 0.22 -11.79
N LEU A 60 1.32 1.42 -12.12
CA LEU A 60 0.64 2.27 -11.15
C LEU A 60 -0.72 1.69 -10.76
N LYS A 61 -1.42 1.05 -11.70
CA LYS A 61 -2.66 0.31 -11.48
C LYS A 61 -2.45 -0.85 -10.52
N GLU A 62 -1.37 -1.61 -10.70
CA GLU A 62 -0.99 -2.71 -9.79
C GLU A 62 -0.65 -2.19 -8.38
N LEU A 63 0.15 -1.12 -8.26
CA LEU A 63 0.45 -0.47 -6.98
C LEU A 63 -0.84 -0.02 -6.27
N TYR A 64 -1.73 0.65 -6.99
CA TYR A 64 -3.01 1.10 -6.45
C TYR A 64 -3.90 -0.08 -6.02
N HIS A 65 -3.94 -1.15 -6.82
CA HIS A 65 -4.68 -2.37 -6.51
C HIS A 65 -4.25 -2.97 -5.16
N TYR A 66 -2.94 -3.17 -4.96
CA TYR A 66 -2.43 -3.75 -3.72
C TYR A 66 -2.57 -2.82 -2.52
N LYS A 67 -2.51 -1.50 -2.73
CA LYS A 67 -2.84 -0.53 -1.69
C LYS A 67 -4.30 -0.68 -1.25
N GLU A 68 -5.24 -0.76 -2.18
CA GLU A 68 -6.65 -1.01 -1.87
C GLU A 68 -6.87 -2.39 -1.22
N ALA A 69 -6.11 -3.41 -1.63
CA ALA A 69 -6.13 -4.73 -1.02
C ALA A 69 -5.69 -4.70 0.46
N LEU A 70 -4.68 -3.90 0.82
CA LEU A 70 -4.31 -3.67 2.22
C LEU A 70 -5.44 -3.00 3.01
N HIS A 71 -6.12 -1.99 2.43
CA HIS A 71 -7.30 -1.41 3.06
C HIS A 71 -8.44 -2.43 3.22
N ARG A 72 -8.63 -3.36 2.28
CA ARG A 72 -9.59 -4.47 2.42
C ARG A 72 -9.19 -5.44 3.53
N LEU A 73 -7.90 -5.80 3.63
CA LEU A 73 -7.38 -6.65 4.70
C LEU A 73 -7.76 -6.10 6.09
N TYR A 74 -7.47 -4.83 6.36
CA TYR A 74 -7.79 -4.17 7.63
C TYR A 74 -9.29 -3.90 7.88
N ARG A 75 -10.16 -4.20 6.92
CA ARG A 75 -11.62 -4.22 7.09
C ARG A 75 -12.17 -5.61 7.39
N THR A 76 -11.34 -6.64 7.30
CA THR A 76 -11.73 -8.03 7.60
C THR A 76 -12.09 -8.15 9.08
N ARG A 77 -13.23 -8.80 9.36
CA ARG A 77 -13.66 -9.10 10.73
C ARG A 77 -13.14 -10.48 11.15
N GLY A 78 -12.43 -10.51 12.27
CA GLY A 78 -11.95 -11.74 12.91
C GLY A 78 -10.55 -12.20 12.45
N HIS A 79 -9.76 -12.62 13.42
CA HIS A 79 -8.36 -13.05 13.25
C HIS A 79 -8.18 -14.17 12.20
N SER A 80 -9.02 -15.21 12.24
CA SER A 80 -8.91 -16.35 11.31
C SER A 80 -9.15 -15.93 9.85
N LYS A 81 -10.13 -15.06 9.60
CA LYS A 81 -10.40 -14.52 8.26
C LYS A 81 -9.26 -13.60 7.81
N ALA A 82 -8.75 -12.76 8.70
CA ALA A 82 -7.62 -11.88 8.41
C ALA A 82 -6.34 -12.66 8.07
N ARG A 83 -6.06 -13.77 8.76
CA ARG A 83 -4.92 -14.66 8.44
C ARG A 83 -5.01 -15.22 7.03
N ARG A 84 -6.18 -15.76 6.65
CA ARG A 84 -6.40 -16.25 5.27
C ARG A 84 -6.28 -15.14 4.23
N ALA A 85 -6.83 -13.96 4.53
CA ALA A 85 -6.75 -12.82 3.64
C ALA A 85 -5.31 -12.33 3.46
N LEU A 86 -4.52 -12.28 4.53
CA LEU A 86 -3.11 -11.91 4.49
C LEU A 86 -2.28 -12.91 3.66
N THR A 87 -2.46 -14.22 3.89
CA THR A 87 -1.79 -15.26 3.09
C THR A 87 -2.10 -15.12 1.61
N ARG A 88 -3.39 -15.08 1.24
CA ARG A 88 -3.82 -14.89 -0.16
C ARG A 88 -3.23 -13.63 -0.78
N LEU A 89 -3.24 -12.52 -0.04
CA LEU A 89 -2.66 -11.27 -0.50
C LEU A 89 -1.15 -11.42 -0.79
N THR A 90 -0.40 -12.03 0.12
CA THR A 90 1.05 -12.24 -0.08
C THR A 90 1.37 -13.25 -1.16
N ASP A 91 0.49 -14.20 -1.43
CA ASP A 91 0.65 -15.18 -2.52
C ASP A 91 0.42 -14.50 -3.87
N GLN A 92 -0.63 -13.68 -4.00
CA GLN A 92 -0.88 -12.87 -5.20
C GLN A 92 0.31 -11.95 -5.52
N MET A 93 0.85 -11.28 -4.50
CA MET A 93 2.04 -10.41 -4.66
C MET A 93 3.29 -11.16 -5.13
N ALA A 94 3.35 -12.49 -5.00
CA ALA A 94 4.50 -13.27 -5.45
C ALA A 94 4.65 -13.26 -6.98
N TYR A 95 3.54 -13.10 -7.70
CA TYR A 95 3.52 -13.06 -9.17
C TYR A 95 3.84 -11.68 -9.76
N SER A 96 3.96 -10.64 -8.93
CA SER A 96 4.28 -9.28 -9.39
C SER A 96 5.71 -9.17 -9.91
N ASN A 97 5.91 -8.40 -10.97
CA ASN A 97 7.24 -8.02 -11.47
C ASN A 97 7.79 -6.75 -10.81
N LEU A 98 6.95 -5.99 -10.10
CA LEU A 98 7.35 -4.77 -9.43
C LEU A 98 8.16 -5.07 -8.16
N LYS A 99 9.36 -4.51 -8.08
CA LYS A 99 10.26 -4.67 -6.92
C LYS A 99 9.61 -4.15 -5.65
N GLU A 100 8.80 -3.11 -5.75
CA GLU A 100 8.04 -2.48 -4.68
C GLU A 100 6.97 -3.41 -4.10
N ILE A 101 6.28 -4.16 -4.95
CA ILE A 101 5.29 -5.15 -4.52
C ILE A 101 5.97 -6.35 -3.88
N ARG A 102 7.07 -6.84 -4.45
CA ARG A 102 7.88 -7.92 -3.83
C ARG A 102 8.44 -7.50 -2.46
N SER A 103 8.91 -6.26 -2.35
CA SER A 103 9.39 -5.68 -1.09
C SER A 103 8.27 -5.54 -0.05
N LEU A 104 7.09 -5.08 -0.48
CA LEU A 104 5.90 -5.04 0.38
C LEU A 104 5.53 -6.44 0.87
N ARG A 105 5.46 -7.43 -0.02
CA ARG A 105 5.18 -8.82 0.33
C ARG A 105 6.12 -9.33 1.42
N ASN A 106 7.43 -9.11 1.26
CA ASN A 106 8.42 -9.53 2.24
C ASN A 106 8.21 -8.86 3.60
N THR A 107 7.90 -7.56 3.59
CA THR A 107 7.53 -6.81 4.80
C THR A 107 6.29 -7.41 5.47
N LEU A 108 5.21 -7.65 4.71
CA LEU A 108 3.96 -8.21 5.26
C LEU A 108 4.15 -9.61 5.85
N ARG A 109 4.97 -10.46 5.20
CA ARG A 109 5.28 -11.80 5.72
C ARG A 109 6.10 -11.72 7.00
N LYS A 110 7.14 -10.89 7.02
CA LYS A 110 8.01 -10.70 8.19
C LYS A 110 7.23 -10.25 9.42
N TRP A 111 6.24 -9.39 9.23
CA TRP A 111 5.45 -8.77 10.30
C TRP A 111 4.03 -9.34 10.41
N SER A 112 3.83 -10.56 9.90
CA SER A 112 2.50 -11.18 9.85
C SER A 112 1.90 -11.38 11.24
N THR A 113 2.71 -11.72 12.24
CA THR A 113 2.27 -11.89 13.63
C THR A 113 1.70 -10.59 14.20
N GLU A 114 2.41 -9.49 14.05
CA GLU A 114 2.03 -8.16 14.53
C GLU A 114 0.78 -7.66 13.81
N ILE A 115 0.76 -7.77 12.48
CA ILE A 115 -0.40 -7.44 11.66
C ILE A 115 -1.63 -8.23 12.11
N LEU A 116 -1.48 -9.52 12.41
CA LEU A 116 -2.60 -10.37 12.82
C LEU A 116 -3.05 -10.10 14.25
N ASN A 117 -2.14 -9.73 15.16
CA ASN A 117 -2.49 -9.36 16.53
C ASN A 117 -3.47 -8.17 16.58
N TYR A 118 -3.39 -7.24 15.62
CA TYR A 118 -4.39 -6.16 15.47
C TYR A 118 -5.82 -6.70 15.38
N PHE A 119 -6.05 -7.84 14.72
CA PHE A 119 -7.37 -8.43 14.53
C PHE A 119 -7.87 -9.23 15.73
N LYS A 120 -7.04 -9.43 16.77
CA LYS A 120 -7.44 -10.04 18.04
C LYS A 120 -7.86 -8.99 19.06
N THR A 121 -7.05 -7.95 19.21
CA THR A 121 -7.19 -7.00 20.32
C THR A 121 -7.74 -5.65 19.88
N GLY A 122 -7.68 -5.30 18.60
CA GLY A 122 -7.96 -3.95 18.10
C GLY A 122 -6.93 -2.90 18.56
N LEU A 123 -6.02 -3.27 19.46
CA LEU A 123 -5.03 -2.38 20.05
C LEU A 123 -3.83 -2.25 19.12
N THR A 124 -3.37 -1.02 18.95
CA THR A 124 -2.28 -0.67 18.02
C THR A 124 -0.94 -0.41 18.72
N ASN A 125 -0.88 -0.36 20.06
CA ASN A 125 0.32 0.13 20.76
C ASN A 125 0.62 -0.66 22.03
N ALA A 126 1.81 -1.28 22.00
CA ALA A 126 2.76 -1.39 23.12
C ALA A 126 4.01 -2.16 22.66
N ARG A 127 3.90 -3.06 21.66
CA ARG A 127 4.99 -3.98 21.23
C ARG A 127 5.53 -3.78 19.80
N THR A 128 5.27 -2.66 19.12
CA THR A 128 5.54 -2.52 17.66
C THR A 128 6.47 -1.37 17.26
N GLU A 129 7.28 -0.82 18.16
CA GLU A 129 8.25 0.23 17.80
C GLU A 129 9.23 -0.21 16.69
N GLY A 130 9.70 -1.46 16.76
CA GLY A 130 10.54 -2.06 15.71
C GLY A 130 9.84 -2.11 14.34
N PHE A 131 8.57 -2.49 14.30
CA PHE A 131 7.79 -2.51 13.07
C PHE A 131 7.67 -1.11 12.47
N ASN A 132 7.32 -0.12 13.29
CA ASN A 132 7.14 1.25 12.83
C ASN A 132 8.43 1.84 12.26
N ASN A 133 9.57 1.53 12.87
CA ASN A 133 10.88 1.97 12.36
C ASN A 133 11.24 1.31 11.03
N VAL A 134 10.93 0.02 10.86
CA VAL A 134 11.13 -0.67 9.58
C VAL A 134 10.18 -0.13 8.51
N ALA A 135 8.90 0.05 8.83
CA ALA A 135 7.92 0.60 7.90
C ALA A 135 8.31 2.03 7.45
N LYS A 136 8.77 2.87 8.38
CA LYS A 136 9.33 4.19 8.06
C LYS A 136 10.57 4.07 7.16
N THR A 137 11.45 3.11 7.42
CA THR A 137 12.64 2.87 6.58
C THR A 137 12.27 2.41 5.17
N VAL A 138 11.31 1.48 5.02
CA VAL A 138 10.79 1.03 3.72
C VAL A 138 10.16 2.21 2.97
N GLN A 139 9.37 3.03 3.67
CA GLN A 139 8.82 4.27 3.11
C GLN A 139 9.92 5.23 2.66
N LYS A 140 10.97 5.45 3.47
CA LYS A 140 12.11 6.32 3.12
C LYS A 140 12.89 5.82 1.91
N ARG A 141 13.15 4.50 1.82
CA ARG A 141 13.84 3.89 0.67
C ARG A 141 13.09 4.07 -0.65
N GLY A 142 11.77 4.24 -0.62
CA GLY A 142 10.98 4.60 -1.80
C GLY A 142 11.36 5.94 -2.46
N TYR A 143 12.04 6.85 -1.74
CA TYR A 143 12.57 8.10 -2.28
C TYR A 143 13.96 7.95 -2.94
N GLY A 144 14.70 6.86 -2.66
CA GLY A 144 16.14 6.75 -2.97
C GLY A 144 16.51 6.15 -4.32
N TYR A 145 15.57 5.60 -5.08
CA TYR A 145 15.86 5.04 -6.40
C TYR A 145 15.46 6.02 -7.51
N LYS A 146 16.39 6.89 -7.87
CA LYS A 146 16.43 7.55 -9.18
C LYS A 146 16.90 6.51 -10.20
N ASN A 147 16.00 5.76 -10.84
CA ASN A 147 16.29 5.28 -12.18
C ASN A 147 15.81 6.37 -13.14
N PHE A 148 16.71 7.32 -13.39
CA PHE A 148 16.75 8.02 -14.67
C PHE A 148 17.58 7.12 -15.59
N GLU A 149 16.99 6.03 -16.08
CA GLU A 149 17.48 5.39 -17.30
C GLU A 149 16.37 5.57 -18.32
N ASN A 150 16.43 6.73 -18.98
CA ASN A 150 15.87 7.01 -20.28
C ASN A 150 16.76 8.09 -20.88
N TYR A 151 17.85 7.63 -21.50
CA TYR A 151 18.38 8.22 -22.73
C TYR A 151 18.36 7.12 -23.78
#